data_AF-H1Y3T9-F1
#
_entry.id   AF-H1Y3T9-F1
#
_cell.length_a   1.000
_cell.length_b   1.000
_cell.length_c   1.000
_cell.angle_alpha   90.00
_cell.angle_beta   90.00
_cell.angle_gamma   90.00
#
_symmetry.space_group_name_H-M   'P 1'
#
loop_
_entity.id
_entity.type
_entity.pdbx_description
1 polymer ?
#
loop_
_entity_poly.entity_id
_entity_poly.type
_entity_poly.pdbx_seq_one_letter_code
_entity_poly.pdbx_strand_id
1 'polypeptide(L)'
;MKISNIRPIIVNGYAFNQHLLPKTQAGQDYQSGFGYRINKSGSLNTMIISFNISLTVGENEEDSSSVLIPSDDPKYYTIHVQGEEPTEILVSYDSSCQFDFESEGFDADMISLTEFLRDYDTHTKTFLRNYGYKPVLDMEKNLRIHYSINKCGLSAIDNLRLNNMYEF
;
A
#
# COMPACT_ATOMS: atom_id res chain seq x y z
N MET A 1 -17.76 -10.22 -3.61
CA MET A 1 -16.86 -10.15 -4.78
C MET A 1 -16.33 -11.52 -4.95
N LYS A 2 -16.64 -12.12 -6.09
CA LYS A 2 -16.23 -13.46 -6.39
C LYS A 2 -14.81 -13.42 -6.93
N ILE A 3 -13.84 -13.56 -6.03
CA ILE A 3 -12.41 -13.60 -6.34
C ILE A 3 -12.04 -15.01 -6.83
N SER A 4 -11.31 -15.09 -7.94
CA SER A 4 -10.87 -16.33 -8.56
C SER A 4 -9.48 -16.18 -9.20
N ASN A 5 -8.88 -17.30 -9.63
CA ASN A 5 -7.57 -17.31 -10.31
C ASN A 5 -6.47 -16.54 -9.57
N ILE A 6 -6.49 -16.58 -8.22
CA ILE A 6 -5.51 -15.89 -7.37
C ILE A 6 -4.11 -16.41 -7.70
N ARG A 7 -3.24 -15.51 -8.17
CA ARG A 7 -1.82 -15.78 -8.40
C ARG A 7 -1.07 -15.73 -7.07
N PRO A 8 0.08 -16.43 -6.96
CA PRO A 8 0.93 -16.29 -5.78
C PRO A 8 1.32 -14.83 -5.53
N ILE A 9 1.44 -14.44 -4.26
CA ILE A 9 2.03 -13.16 -3.88
C ILE A 9 3.52 -13.18 -4.25
N ILE A 10 3.97 -12.15 -4.95
CA ILE A 10 5.35 -11.98 -5.41
C ILE A 10 5.97 -10.82 -4.64
N VAL A 11 7.12 -11.02 -4.01
CA VAL A 11 7.96 -9.93 -3.51
C VAL A 11 8.75 -9.38 -4.68
N ASN A 12 8.41 -8.18 -5.15
CA ASN A 12 9.04 -7.54 -6.29
C ASN A 12 10.36 -6.87 -5.89
N GLY A 13 10.46 -6.42 -4.64
CA GLY A 13 11.65 -5.78 -4.11
C GLY A 13 11.70 -5.82 -2.60
N TYR A 14 12.90 -6.00 -2.06
CA TYR A 14 13.18 -5.82 -0.65
C TYR A 14 14.59 -5.28 -0.48
N ALA A 15 14.73 -4.18 0.26
CA ALA A 15 16.01 -3.63 0.65
C ALA A 15 16.03 -3.33 2.14
N PHE A 16 17.17 -3.63 2.77
CA PHE A 16 17.46 -3.21 4.14
C PHE A 16 18.91 -2.77 4.23
N ASN A 17 19.11 -1.47 4.46
CA ASN A 17 20.42 -0.84 4.48
C ASN A 17 20.94 -0.71 5.91
N GLN A 18 21.52 -1.79 6.42
CA GLN A 18 21.98 -1.86 7.82
C GLN A 18 22.96 -0.74 8.22
N HIS A 19 23.76 -0.24 7.27
CA HIS A 19 24.70 0.86 7.51
C HIS A 19 24.02 2.20 7.85
N LEU A 20 22.72 2.34 7.56
CA LEU A 20 21.92 3.53 7.87
C LEU A 20 21.23 3.46 9.23
N LEU A 21 21.31 2.33 9.95
CA LEU A 21 20.72 2.21 11.29
C LEU A 21 21.14 3.33 12.26
N PRO A 22 22.40 3.81 12.29
CA PRO A 22 22.78 4.92 13.17
C PRO A 22 22.03 6.24 12.85
N LYS A 23 21.60 6.44 11.61
CA LYS A 23 20.88 7.64 11.16
C LYS A 23 19.41 7.67 11.60
N THR A 24 18.88 6.58 12.14
CA THR A 24 17.52 6.56 12.74
C THR A 24 17.33 7.59 13.86
N GLN A 25 18.43 8.08 14.47
CA GLN A 25 18.40 9.12 15.51
C GLN A 25 18.22 10.54 14.93
N ALA A 26 18.48 10.75 13.65
CA ALA A 26 18.45 12.06 12.99
C ALA A 26 17.07 12.41 12.40
N GLY A 27 16.14 11.46 12.39
CA GLY A 27 14.82 11.59 11.76
C GLY A 27 14.40 10.28 11.10
N GLN A 28 13.08 10.07 11.03
CA GLN A 28 12.49 8.93 10.32
C GLN A 28 11.18 9.34 9.66
N ASP A 29 10.98 8.94 8.41
CA ASP A 29 9.67 8.99 7.75
C ASP A 29 9.23 7.57 7.38
N TYR A 30 7.98 7.25 7.71
CA TYR A 30 7.40 5.93 7.54
C TYR A 30 6.14 5.99 6.68
N GLN A 31 6.13 5.21 5.61
CA GLN A 31 5.00 5.12 4.70
C GLN A 31 4.69 3.66 4.37
N SER A 32 3.40 3.31 4.35
CA SER A 32 2.94 2.07 3.76
C SER A 32 1.55 2.19 3.16
N GLY A 33 1.24 1.32 2.21
CA GLY A 33 -0.06 1.36 1.55
C GLY A 33 -0.27 0.24 0.54
N PHE A 34 -1.54 0.11 0.13
CA PHE A 34 -1.93 -0.72 -1.00
C PHE A 34 -2.07 0.15 -2.25
N GLY A 35 -1.52 -0.32 -3.35
CA GLY A 35 -1.79 0.17 -4.70
C GLY A 35 -2.75 -0.76 -5.42
N TYR A 36 -3.61 -0.19 -6.25
CA TYR A 36 -4.58 -0.93 -7.04
C TYR A 36 -4.47 -0.56 -8.50
N ARG A 37 -4.33 -1.58 -9.34
CA ARG A 37 -4.39 -1.45 -10.79
C ARG A 37 -5.36 -2.48 -11.32
N ILE A 38 -6.18 -2.08 -12.28
CA ILE A 38 -7.24 -2.93 -12.80
C ILE A 38 -7.08 -3.01 -14.31
N ASN A 39 -7.19 -4.22 -14.84
CA ASN A 39 -7.15 -4.48 -16.27
C ASN A 39 -8.38 -5.31 -16.66
N LYS A 40 -9.01 -4.97 -17.78
CA LYS A 40 -10.07 -5.80 -18.37
C LYS A 40 -9.45 -6.78 -19.36
N SER A 41 -9.54 -8.08 -19.10
CA SER A 41 -8.98 -9.13 -19.97
C SER A 41 -10.08 -10.06 -20.44
N GLY A 42 -10.62 -9.79 -21.63
CA GLY A 42 -11.75 -10.55 -22.18
C GLY A 42 -13.04 -10.34 -21.37
N SER A 43 -13.66 -11.44 -20.93
CA SER A 43 -14.92 -11.41 -20.16
C SER A 43 -14.74 -11.23 -18.66
N LEU A 44 -13.51 -11.30 -18.14
CA LEU A 44 -13.21 -11.19 -16.71
C LEU A 44 -12.44 -9.90 -16.41
N ASN A 45 -12.75 -9.29 -15.27
CA ASN A 45 -11.96 -8.19 -14.73
C ASN A 45 -10.81 -8.76 -13.90
N THR A 46 -9.61 -8.21 -14.08
CA THR A 46 -8.41 -8.60 -13.34
C THR A 46 -7.97 -7.44 -12.47
N MET A 47 -7.77 -7.69 -11.17
CA MET A 47 -7.18 -6.73 -10.25
C MET A 47 -5.74 -7.14 -9.92
N ILE A 48 -4.84 -6.17 -9.97
CA ILE A 48 -3.46 -6.26 -9.50
C ILE A 48 -3.38 -5.38 -8.25
N ILE A 49 -3.09 -6.00 -7.12
CA ILE A 49 -2.88 -5.30 -5.85
C ILE A 49 -1.39 -5.32 -5.56
N SER A 50 -0.81 -4.14 -5.37
CA SER A 50 0.55 -3.97 -4.84
C SER A 50 0.49 -3.53 -3.39
N PHE A 51 1.52 -3.88 -2.62
CA PHE A 51 1.69 -3.41 -1.26
C PHE A 51 3.12 -2.91 -1.09
N ASN A 52 3.27 -1.68 -0.61
CA ASN A 52 4.56 -1.04 -0.43
C ASN A 52 4.76 -0.60 1.02
N ILE A 53 5.98 -0.75 1.51
CA ILE A 53 6.50 -0.12 2.73
C ILE A 53 7.79 0.61 2.38
N SER A 54 7.93 1.83 2.91
CA SER A 54 9.17 2.59 2.89
C SER A 54 9.42 3.17 4.28
N LEU A 55 10.64 3.00 4.77
CA LEU A 55 11.18 3.69 5.93
C LEU A 55 12.45 4.39 5.49
N THR A 56 12.46 5.71 5.57
CA THR A 56 13.62 6.53 5.20
C THR A 56 14.20 7.20 6.43
N VAL A 57 15.52 7.46 6.42
CA VAL A 57 16.26 8.09 7.52
C VAL A 57 17.21 9.16 6.99
N GLY A 58 17.37 10.25 7.73
CA GLY A 58 18.27 11.35 7.35
C GLY A 58 18.05 12.56 8.25
N GLU A 59 18.86 13.61 8.02
CA GLU A 59 18.75 14.87 8.76
C GLU A 59 17.51 15.61 8.26
N ASN A 60 16.50 15.73 9.13
CA ASN A 60 15.39 16.63 8.86
C ASN A 60 15.91 18.06 9.01
N GLU A 61 16.05 18.82 7.92
CA GLU A 61 16.08 20.27 8.07
C GLU A 61 14.74 20.72 8.67
N GLU A 62 14.82 21.49 9.75
CA GLU A 62 13.77 21.81 10.73
C GLU A 62 12.47 22.47 10.20
N ASP A 63 12.22 22.55 8.89
CA ASP A 63 11.17 23.42 8.34
C ASP A 63 10.25 22.80 7.26
N SER A 64 10.07 21.48 7.29
CA SER A 64 9.08 20.82 6.42
C SER A 64 7.67 20.87 7.03
N SER A 65 7.08 22.07 7.12
CA SER A 65 5.64 22.18 7.33
C SER A 65 4.93 21.59 6.11
N SER A 66 4.26 20.44 6.29
CA SER A 66 3.51 19.78 5.23
C SER A 66 2.33 20.66 4.80
N VAL A 67 2.50 21.44 3.73
CA VAL A 67 1.39 22.18 3.12
C VAL A 67 0.68 21.25 2.14
N LEU A 68 -0.57 20.88 2.48
CA LEU A 68 -1.48 20.17 1.59
C LEU A 68 -1.92 21.13 0.47
N ILE A 69 -1.35 21.01 -0.71
CA ILE A 69 -1.84 21.68 -1.92
C ILE A 69 -2.75 20.69 -2.66
N PRO A 70 -4.06 20.94 -2.78
CA PRO A 70 -4.96 20.05 -3.51
C PRO A 70 -4.61 20.05 -5.02
N SER A 71 -4.62 18.86 -5.62
CA SER A 71 -4.42 18.61 -7.06
C SER A 71 -5.68 18.96 -7.87
N ASP A 72 -5.49 19.48 -9.08
CA ASP A 72 -6.56 19.81 -10.04
C ASP A 72 -7.18 18.58 -10.75
N ASP A 73 -6.64 17.37 -10.54
CA ASP A 73 -7.17 16.14 -11.13
C ASP A 73 -7.94 15.29 -10.09
N PRO A 74 -9.28 15.13 -10.23
CA PRO A 74 -10.09 14.35 -9.30
C PRO A 74 -9.81 12.84 -9.33
N LYS A 75 -8.95 12.34 -10.23
CA LYS A 75 -8.59 10.92 -10.35
C LYS A 75 -7.22 10.55 -9.79
N TYR A 76 -6.40 11.53 -9.39
CA TYR A 76 -5.06 11.29 -8.86
C TYR A 76 -4.81 12.12 -7.61
N TYR A 77 -4.56 11.45 -6.49
CA TYR A 77 -3.95 12.08 -5.32
C TYR A 77 -2.43 12.14 -5.55
N THR A 78 -1.95 13.17 -6.24
CA THR A 78 -0.52 13.45 -6.29
C THR A 78 -0.17 14.29 -5.07
N ILE A 79 0.42 13.66 -4.05
CA ILE A 79 1.05 14.40 -2.95
C ILE A 79 2.36 14.95 -3.50
N HIS A 80 2.37 16.22 -3.90
CA HIS A 80 3.62 16.93 -4.12
C HIS A 80 4.18 17.33 -2.75
N VAL A 81 5.08 16.50 -2.21
CA VAL A 81 5.96 16.92 -1.13
C VAL A 81 7.04 17.79 -1.77
N GLN A 82 6.85 19.11 -1.72
CA GLN A 82 7.95 20.04 -1.99
C GLN A 82 8.75 20.19 -0.71
N GLY A 83 9.55 19.17 -0.41
CA GLY A 83 10.69 19.23 0.48
C GLY A 83 11.87 18.72 -0.32
N GLU A 84 12.95 19.49 -0.41
CA GLU A 84 14.21 18.98 -0.94
C GLU A 84 14.50 17.65 -0.24
N GLU A 85 14.70 16.60 -1.04
CA GLU A 85 14.84 15.21 -0.63
C GLU A 85 15.64 15.10 0.66
N PRO A 86 15.02 14.73 1.79
CA PRO A 86 15.80 14.07 2.80
C PRO A 86 15.70 12.56 2.50
N THR A 87 16.67 11.83 3.03
CA THR A 87 16.46 10.51 3.60
C THR A 87 16.70 9.27 2.74
N GLU A 88 17.88 8.68 2.94
CA GLU A 88 18.27 7.39 2.41
C GLU A 88 17.26 6.30 2.85
N ILE A 89 16.95 5.36 1.94
CA ILE A 89 16.02 4.26 2.22
C ILE A 89 16.67 3.32 3.24
N LEU A 90 16.17 3.28 4.48
CA LEU A 90 16.60 2.30 5.46
C LEU A 90 15.97 0.94 5.17
N VAL A 91 14.65 0.91 4.93
CA VAL A 91 13.90 -0.29 4.55
C VAL A 91 12.97 0.05 3.38
N SER A 92 12.92 -0.83 2.39
CA SER A 92 11.81 -0.87 1.44
C SER A 92 11.34 -2.30 1.23
N TYR A 93 10.04 -2.44 1.03
CA TYR A 93 9.39 -3.70 0.67
C TYR A 93 8.31 -3.40 -0.35
N ASP A 94 8.32 -4.15 -1.46
CA ASP A 94 7.32 -4.10 -2.50
C ASP A 94 6.87 -5.53 -2.81
N SER A 95 5.56 -5.77 -2.76
CA SER A 95 4.96 -7.00 -3.24
C SER A 95 3.75 -6.74 -4.11
N SER A 96 3.43 -7.71 -4.96
CA SER A 96 2.23 -7.68 -5.80
C SER A 96 1.52 -9.03 -5.81
N CYS A 97 0.21 -8.98 -6.06
CA CYS A 97 -0.64 -10.14 -6.28
C CYS A 97 -1.67 -9.80 -7.35
N GLN A 98 -2.08 -10.80 -8.11
CA GLN A 98 -3.11 -10.68 -9.15
C GLN A 98 -4.22 -11.68 -8.90
N PHE A 99 -5.47 -11.27 -9.14
CA PHE A 99 -6.62 -12.17 -9.19
C PHE A 99 -7.66 -11.67 -10.20
N ASP A 100 -8.53 -12.57 -10.63
CA ASP A 100 -9.71 -12.24 -11.42
C ASP A 100 -10.91 -12.07 -10.49
N PHE A 101 -11.87 -11.23 -10.88
CA PHE A 101 -13.07 -11.01 -10.08
C PHE A 101 -14.34 -10.77 -10.91
N GLU A 102 -15.46 -11.15 -10.28
CA GLU A 102 -16.82 -10.75 -10.68
C GLU A 102 -17.45 -10.01 -9.49
N SER A 103 -18.05 -8.85 -9.74
CA SER A 103 -18.74 -8.09 -8.70
C SER A 103 -20.11 -8.72 -8.38
N GLU A 104 -20.47 -8.75 -7.09
CA GLU A 104 -21.68 -9.39 -6.56
C GLU A 104 -22.56 -8.41 -5.76
N GLY A 105 -22.19 -7.13 -5.73
CA GLY A 105 -22.83 -6.09 -4.94
C GLY A 105 -21.95 -5.60 -3.79
N PHE A 106 -22.19 -4.37 -3.36
CA PHE A 106 -21.26 -3.62 -2.48
C PHE A 106 -20.88 -4.34 -1.20
N ASP A 107 -21.86 -4.85 -0.44
CA ASP A 107 -21.58 -5.47 0.86
C ASP A 107 -20.77 -6.78 0.69
N ALA A 108 -21.17 -7.63 -0.25
CA ALA A 108 -20.45 -8.86 -0.55
C ALA A 108 -19.04 -8.57 -1.09
N ASP A 109 -18.90 -7.55 -1.93
CA ASP A 109 -17.63 -7.13 -2.52
C ASP A 109 -16.66 -6.58 -1.48
N MET A 110 -17.15 -5.74 -0.57
CA MET A 110 -16.39 -5.22 0.55
C MET A 110 -15.92 -6.33 1.49
N ILE A 111 -16.78 -7.29 1.83
CA ILE A 111 -16.40 -8.42 2.70
C ILE A 111 -15.26 -9.22 2.05
N SER A 112 -15.46 -9.73 0.83
CA SER A 112 -14.47 -10.58 0.17
C SER A 112 -13.13 -9.86 -0.06
N LEU A 113 -13.18 -8.60 -0.49
CA LEU A 113 -11.97 -7.81 -0.73
C LEU A 113 -11.22 -7.51 0.58
N THR A 114 -11.92 -7.16 1.65
CA THR A 114 -11.26 -6.88 2.94
C THR A 114 -10.67 -8.14 3.59
N GLU A 115 -11.28 -9.31 3.37
CA GLU A 115 -10.70 -10.60 3.75
C GLU A 115 -9.42 -10.87 2.96
N PHE A 116 -9.45 -10.71 1.64
CA PHE A 116 -8.26 -10.85 0.79
C PHE A 116 -7.12 -9.92 1.23
N LEU A 117 -7.42 -8.64 1.47
CA LEU A 117 -6.43 -7.65 1.91
C LEU A 117 -5.86 -8.00 3.31
N ARG A 118 -6.66 -8.60 4.19
CA ARG A 118 -6.19 -9.05 5.51
C ARG A 118 -5.24 -10.23 5.42
N ASP A 119 -5.52 -11.17 4.53
CA ASP A 119 -4.64 -12.30 4.28
C ASP A 119 -3.33 -11.84 3.65
N TYR A 120 -3.41 -10.89 2.72
CA TYR A 120 -2.23 -10.25 2.13
C TYR A 120 -1.40 -9.49 3.18
N ASP A 121 -2.02 -8.66 4.02
CA ASP A 121 -1.35 -7.97 5.12
C ASP A 121 -0.67 -8.96 6.10
N THR A 122 -1.29 -10.10 6.35
CA THR A 122 -0.73 -11.18 7.17
C THR A 122 0.49 -11.83 6.51
N HIS A 123 0.46 -12.04 5.19
CA HIS A 123 1.62 -12.50 4.42
C HIS A 123 2.80 -11.53 4.58
N THR A 124 2.56 -10.23 4.39
CA THR A 124 3.61 -9.21 4.55
C THR A 124 4.17 -9.17 5.97
N LYS A 125 3.31 -9.20 7.00
CA LYS A 125 3.75 -9.27 8.41
C LYS A 125 4.59 -10.50 8.70
N THR A 126 4.25 -11.64 8.08
CA THR A 126 5.02 -12.88 8.23
C THR A 126 6.40 -12.75 7.57
N PHE A 127 6.47 -12.19 6.36
CA PHE A 127 7.73 -11.90 5.69
C PHE A 127 8.62 -11.01 6.55
N LEU A 128 8.11 -9.87 7.03
CA LEU A 128 8.86 -8.92 7.84
C LEU A 128 9.29 -9.49 9.20
N ARG A 129 8.51 -10.40 9.79
CA ARG A 129 8.91 -11.10 11.02
C ARG A 129 10.12 -12.01 10.81
N ASN A 130 10.16 -12.68 9.66
CA ASN A 130 11.19 -13.67 9.36
C ASN A 130 12.46 -13.04 8.78
N TYR A 131 12.32 -11.95 8.01
CA TYR A 131 13.41 -11.39 7.21
C TYR A 131 13.56 -9.86 7.33
N GLY A 132 12.60 -9.18 7.96
CA GLY A 132 12.48 -7.72 8.01
C GLY A 132 13.18 -7.04 9.19
N TYR A 133 13.28 -5.71 9.11
CA TYR A 133 13.64 -4.86 10.24
C TYR A 133 12.46 -4.77 11.22
N LYS A 134 12.60 -5.41 12.39
CA LYS A 134 11.49 -5.61 13.36
C LYS A 134 10.67 -4.35 13.71
N PRO A 135 11.27 -3.16 13.91
CA PRO A 135 10.51 -1.95 14.22
C PRO A 135 9.45 -1.55 13.17
N VAL A 136 9.62 -1.98 11.92
CA VAL A 136 8.60 -1.77 10.86
C VAL A 136 7.26 -2.42 11.23
N LEU A 137 7.26 -3.56 11.95
CA LEU A 137 6.02 -4.21 12.38
C LEU A 137 5.24 -3.35 13.39
N ASP A 138 5.94 -2.65 14.27
CA ASP A 138 5.32 -1.77 15.27
C ASP A 138 4.78 -0.50 14.59
N MET A 139 5.53 0.06 13.63
CA MET A 139 5.08 1.18 12.79
C MET A 139 3.83 0.80 11.98
N GLU A 140 3.81 -0.38 11.36
CA GLU A 140 2.63 -0.91 10.64
C GLU A 140 1.42 -1.03 11.56
N LYS A 141 1.61 -1.55 12.77
CA LYS A 141 0.52 -1.70 13.72
C LYS A 141 -0.10 -0.35 14.06
N ASN A 142 0.72 0.69 14.24
CA ASN A 142 0.25 2.04 14.53
C ASN A 142 -0.45 2.66 13.31
N LEU A 143 0.12 2.53 12.11
CA LEU A 143 -0.47 3.08 10.89
C LEU A 143 -1.86 2.47 10.60
N ARG A 144 -2.02 1.16 10.82
CA ARG A 144 -3.29 0.45 10.62
C ARG A 144 -4.42 0.90 11.57
N ILE A 145 -4.11 1.60 12.66
CA ILE A 145 -5.12 2.25 13.51
C ILE A 145 -5.81 3.38 12.73
N HIS A 146 -5.06 4.11 11.90
CA HIS A 146 -5.55 5.28 11.16
C HIS A 146 -6.05 4.89 9.75
N TYR A 147 -5.36 3.93 9.11
CA TYR A 147 -5.65 3.41 7.79
C TYR A 147 -6.02 1.92 7.88
N SER A 148 -7.27 1.67 8.29
CA SER A 148 -7.78 0.30 8.44
C SER A 148 -7.91 -0.40 7.09
N ILE A 149 -7.82 -1.74 7.10
CA ILE A 149 -8.04 -2.57 5.90
C ILE A 149 -9.40 -2.28 5.25
N ASN A 150 -10.40 -1.92 6.04
CA ASN A 150 -11.72 -1.56 5.55
C ASN A 150 -11.68 -0.28 4.68
N LYS A 151 -10.91 0.74 5.10
CA LYS A 151 -10.68 1.95 4.27
C LYS A 151 -9.91 1.62 3.00
N CYS A 152 -8.95 0.70 3.07
CA CYS A 152 -8.23 0.21 1.90
C CYS A 152 -9.16 -0.50 0.91
N GLY A 153 -10.06 -1.37 1.40
CA GLY A 153 -11.08 -2.03 0.59
C GLY A 153 -12.02 -1.03 -0.08
N LEU A 154 -12.50 -0.02 0.66
CA LEU A 154 -13.33 1.04 0.11
C LEU A 154 -12.61 1.80 -1.01
N SER A 155 -11.35 2.17 -0.80
CA SER A 155 -10.52 2.84 -1.81
C SER A 155 -10.36 2.00 -3.08
N ALA A 156 -10.23 0.69 -2.97
CA ALA A 156 -10.19 -0.21 -4.13
C ALA A 156 -11.53 -0.26 -4.86
N ILE A 157 -12.67 -0.36 -4.16
CA ILE A 157 -14.00 -0.30 -4.79
C ILE A 157 -14.21 1.04 -5.50
N ASP A 158 -13.83 2.15 -4.87
CA ASP A 158 -13.91 3.47 -5.49
C ASP A 158 -13.01 3.58 -6.73
N ASN A 159 -11.82 2.96 -6.70
CA ASN A 159 -10.97 2.84 -7.88
C ASN A 159 -11.65 2.05 -9.01
N LEU A 160 -12.35 0.95 -8.71
CA LEU A 160 -13.13 0.21 -9.72
C LEU A 160 -14.25 1.08 -10.31
N ARG A 161 -14.99 1.82 -9.47
CA ARG A 161 -16.06 2.74 -9.90
C ARG A 161 -15.53 3.84 -10.82
N LEU A 162 -14.43 4.50 -10.44
CA LEU A 162 -13.79 5.56 -11.21
C LEU A 162 -13.32 5.09 -12.59
N ASN A 163 -13.06 3.79 -12.74
CA ASN A 163 -12.64 3.16 -13.98
C ASN A 163 -13.79 2.45 -14.74
N ASN A 164 -15.05 2.65 -14.35
CA ASN A 164 -16.23 2.00 -14.94
C ASN A 164 -16.12 0.46 -14.96
N MET A 165 -15.51 -0.12 -13.93
CA MET A 165 -15.32 -1.56 -13.76
C MET A 165 -16.10 -2.11 -12.57
N TYR A 166 -17.03 -1.33 -12.04
CA TYR A 166 -17.92 -1.70 -10.94
C TYR A 166 -19.34 -1.27 -11.30
N GLU A 167 -20.22 -2.23 -11.61
CA GLU A 167 -21.60 -1.99 -12.03
C GLU A 167 -22.57 -2.50 -10.96
N PHE A 168 -22.75 -1.75 -9.86
CA PHE A 168 -23.77 -1.98 -8.83
C PHE A 168 -24.15 -0.67 -8.14
#